data_AF-A0A1A8H1C5-F1
#
_entry.id   AF-A0A1A8H1C5-F1
#
_cell.length_a   1.000
_cell.length_b   1.000
_cell.length_c   1.000
_cell.angle_alpha   90.00
_cell.angle_beta   90.00
_cell.angle_gamma   90.00
#
_symmetry.space_group_name_H-M   'P 1'
#
loop_
_entity.id
_entity.type
_entity.pdbx_description
1 polymer ?
#
loop_
_entity_poly.entity_id
_entity_poly.type
_entity_poly.pdbx_seq_one_letter_code
_entity_poly.pdbx_strand_id
1 'polypeptide(L)'
;TIRIIHGVMKMVYFLTRQKRSLAASVIVFSPQHVTFRLVWALAHYKQVRQAIKEDTCCFGTIDTWLLFKLTKGSVHATDYSNASSTGIFDTYQ
;
A
#
# COMPACT_ATOMS: atom_id res chain seq x y z
N THR A 1 13.80 16.89 -4.56
CA THR A 1 12.35 17.05 -4.87
C THR A 1 11.88 15.86 -5.68
N ILE A 2 10.61 15.44 -5.54
CA ILE A 2 10.06 14.25 -6.24
C ILE A 2 10.29 14.28 -7.76
N ARG A 3 10.33 15.47 -8.36
CA ARG A 3 10.66 15.70 -9.78
C ARG A 3 12.06 15.22 -10.19
N ILE A 4 13.05 15.35 -9.30
CA ILE A 4 14.42 14.84 -9.54
C ILE A 4 14.38 13.31 -9.58
N ILE A 5 13.66 12.70 -8.63
CA ILE A 5 13.48 11.24 -8.58
C ILE A 5 12.81 10.75 -9.87
N HIS A 6 11.74 11.42 -10.32
CA HIS A 6 11.08 11.10 -11.59
C HIS A 6 12.04 11.15 -12.78
N GLY A 7 12.86 12.19 -12.88
CA GLY A 7 13.86 12.34 -13.94
C GLY A 7 14.93 11.23 -13.92
N VAL A 8 15.50 10.95 -12.75
CA VAL A 8 16.52 9.90 -12.56
C VAL A 8 15.93 8.53 -12.89
N MET A 9 14.75 8.20 -12.36
CA MET A 9 14.12 6.90 -12.60
C MET A 9 13.74 6.70 -14.07
N LYS A 10 13.36 7.78 -14.78
CA LYS A 10 13.10 7.73 -16.22
C LYS A 10 14.38 7.51 -17.03
N MET A 11 15.51 8.07 -16.61
CA MET A 11 16.83 7.82 -17.21
C MET A 11 17.29 6.38 -16.95
N VAL A 12 17.14 5.88 -15.72
CA VAL A 12 17.41 4.48 -15.38
C VAL A 12 16.53 3.54 -16.19
N TYR A 13 15.25 3.86 -16.36
CA TYR A 13 14.35 3.10 -17.24
C TYR A 13 14.81 3.12 -18.70
N PHE A 14 15.29 4.25 -19.21
CA PHE A 14 15.79 4.34 -20.58
C PHE A 14 16.99 3.40 -20.80
N LEU A 15 17.90 3.31 -19.82
CA LEU A 15 19.08 2.44 -19.88
C LEU A 15 18.76 0.96 -19.63
N THR A 16 17.92 0.67 -18.65
CA THR A 16 17.68 -0.71 -18.17
C THR A 16 16.45 -1.37 -18.79
N ARG A 17 15.52 -0.58 -19.35
CA ARG A 17 14.17 -1.00 -19.82
C ARG A 17 13.35 -1.77 -18.77
N GLN A 18 13.69 -1.66 -17.49
CA GLN A 18 12.98 -2.35 -16.42
C GLN A 18 11.69 -1.61 -16.04
N LYS A 19 10.55 -2.32 -16.08
CA LYS A 19 9.22 -1.77 -15.77
C LYS A 19 9.12 -1.18 -14.35
N ARG A 20 9.85 -1.73 -13.38
CA ARG A 20 9.93 -1.20 -12.00
C ARG A 20 10.48 0.23 -11.95
N SER A 21 11.49 0.53 -12.76
CA SER A 21 12.06 1.88 -12.86
C SER A 21 11.08 2.87 -13.49
N LEU A 22 10.25 2.40 -14.44
CA LEU A 22 9.17 3.21 -15.00
C LEU A 22 8.11 3.53 -13.93
N ALA A 23 7.69 2.55 -13.13
CA ALA A 23 6.72 2.76 -12.06
C ALA A 23 7.20 3.77 -11.02
N ALA A 24 8.46 3.66 -10.59
CA ALA A 24 9.09 4.62 -9.68
C ALA A 24 9.14 6.04 -10.25
N SER A 25 9.22 6.18 -11.58
CA SER A 25 9.26 7.49 -12.25
C SER A 25 7.93 8.25 -12.26
N VAL A 26 6.82 7.60 -11.91
CA VAL A 26 5.46 8.19 -11.92
C VAL A 26 4.84 8.19 -10.52
N ILE A 27 5.59 7.85 -9.47
CA ILE A 27 5.04 7.78 -8.12
C ILE A 27 4.60 9.16 -7.62
N VAL A 28 3.38 9.26 -7.10
CA VAL A 28 2.83 10.50 -6.53
C VAL A 28 2.42 10.23 -5.11
N PHE A 29 2.92 11.04 -4.18
CA PHE A 29 2.45 11.03 -2.80
C PHE A 29 1.21 11.91 -2.69
N SER A 30 0.05 11.26 -2.68
CA SER A 30 -1.26 11.90 -2.54
C SER A 30 -1.99 11.38 -1.30
N PRO A 31 -2.76 12.23 -0.57
CA PRO A 31 -3.65 11.80 0.52
C PRO A 31 -4.79 10.85 0.08
N GLN A 32 -4.93 10.64 -1.24
CA GLN A 32 -5.82 9.65 -1.82
C GLN A 32 -5.35 8.21 -1.56
N HIS A 33 -4.03 7.99 -1.39
CA HIS A 33 -3.50 6.67 -1.07
C HIS A 33 -3.74 6.31 0.40
N VAL A 34 -4.03 5.03 0.64
CA VAL A 34 -4.34 4.51 1.97
C VAL A 34 -3.10 4.48 2.87
N THR A 35 -1.90 4.31 2.30
CA THR A 35 -0.61 4.25 3.03
C THR A 35 -0.46 5.36 4.07
N PHE A 36 -0.74 6.61 3.71
CA PHE A 36 -0.54 7.74 4.62
C PHE A 36 -1.52 7.73 5.79
N ARG A 37 -2.78 7.36 5.54
CA ARG A 37 -3.80 7.23 6.60
C ARG A 37 -3.46 6.09 7.54
N LEU A 38 -2.96 4.99 6.98
CA LEU A 38 -2.50 3.83 7.76
C LEU A 38 -1.32 4.22 8.65
N VAL A 39 -0.27 4.82 8.10
CA VAL A 39 0.91 5.28 8.88
C VAL A 39 0.48 6.26 9.98
N TRP A 40 -0.42 7.19 9.67
CA TRP A 40 -0.94 8.12 10.67
C TRP A 40 -1.70 7.38 11.78
N ALA A 41 -2.58 6.44 11.43
CA ALA A 41 -3.34 5.66 12.40
C ALA A 41 -2.42 4.82 13.31
N LEU A 42 -1.41 4.17 12.74
CA LEU A 42 -0.39 3.41 13.48
C LEU A 42 0.38 4.31 14.47
N ALA A 43 0.64 5.55 14.08
CA ALA A 43 1.35 6.50 14.92
C ALA A 43 0.49 7.05 16.06
N HIS A 44 -0.81 7.27 15.87
CA HIS A 44 -1.64 8.03 16.81
C HIS A 44 -2.54 7.17 17.69
N TYR A 45 -3.02 6.02 17.21
CA TYR A 45 -3.91 5.17 18.00
C TYR A 45 -3.12 4.17 18.86
N LYS A 46 -3.08 4.42 20.17
CA LYS A 46 -2.42 3.52 21.14
C LYS A 46 -3.00 2.11 21.10
N GLN A 47 -4.31 1.97 20.88
CA GLN A 47 -5.00 0.68 20.76
C GLN A 47 -4.45 -0.14 19.59
N VAL A 48 -4.21 0.50 18.45
CA VAL A 48 -3.65 -0.17 17.26
C VAL A 48 -2.23 -0.65 17.54
N ARG A 49 -1.40 0.17 18.19
CA ARG A 49 -0.05 -0.25 18.60
C ARG A 49 -0.06 -1.44 19.56
N GLN A 50 -1.01 -1.48 20.48
CA GLN A 50 -1.15 -2.59 21.41
C GLN A 50 -1.62 -3.86 20.68
N ALA A 51 -2.64 -3.74 19.81
CA ALA A 51 -3.14 -4.86 19.02
C ALA A 51 -2.07 -5.45 18.08
N ILE A 52 -1.15 -4.62 17.55
CA ILE A 52 0.00 -5.11 16.78
C ILE A 52 0.98 -5.90 17.65
N LYS A 53 1.24 -5.45 18.88
CA LYS A 53 2.10 -6.19 19.83
C LYS A 53 1.49 -7.53 20.25
N GLU A 54 0.16 -7.58 20.31
CA GLU A 54 -0.61 -8.78 20.67
C GLU A 54 -0.95 -9.66 19.47
N ASP A 55 -0.55 -9.27 18.25
CA ASP A 55 -0.87 -9.96 16.99
C ASP A 55 -2.39 -10.15 16.77
N THR A 56 -3.20 -9.20 17.26
CA THR A 56 -4.67 -9.20 17.17
C THR A 56 -5.22 -8.19 16.14
N CYS A 57 -4.33 -7.60 15.33
CA CYS A 57 -4.67 -6.58 14.35
C CYS A 57 -4.43 -7.04 12.92
N CYS A 58 -5.43 -6.87 12.05
CA CYS A 58 -5.27 -7.03 10.61
C CYS A 58 -5.61 -5.74 9.87
N PHE A 59 -4.91 -5.48 8.76
CA PHE A 59 -5.18 -4.36 7.86
C PHE A 59 -5.90 -4.86 6.61
N GLY A 60 -6.86 -4.09 6.10
CA GLY A 60 -7.53 -4.40 4.85
C GLY A 60 -8.32 -3.21 4.33
N THR A 61 -8.58 -3.20 3.03
CA THR A 61 -9.52 -2.29 2.38
C THR A 61 -10.97 -2.74 2.66
N ILE A 62 -11.96 -2.00 2.14
CA ILE A 62 -13.37 -2.25 2.45
C ILE A 62 -13.81 -3.65 2.02
N ASP A 63 -13.33 -4.12 0.86
CA ASP A 63 -13.52 -5.49 0.36
C ASP A 63 -13.03 -6.55 1.35
N THR A 64 -11.82 -6.38 1.89
CA THR A 64 -11.25 -7.29 2.89
C THR A 64 -12.08 -7.32 4.16
N TRP A 65 -12.53 -6.15 4.63
CA TRP A 65 -13.38 -6.07 5.81
C TRP A 65 -14.72 -6.74 5.60
N LEU A 66 -15.38 -6.51 4.45
CA LEU A 66 -16.65 -7.15 4.12
C LEU A 66 -16.49 -8.67 4.02
N LEU A 67 -15.45 -9.15 3.33
CA LEU A 67 -15.17 -10.58 3.20
C LEU A 67 -14.94 -11.23 4.56
N PHE A 68 -14.15 -10.59 5.42
CA PHE A 68 -13.89 -11.07 6.78
C PHE A 68 -15.18 -11.15 7.60
N LYS A 69 -16.07 -10.15 7.51
CA LYS A 69 -17.36 -10.16 8.21
C LYS A 69 -18.31 -11.23 7.68
N LEU A 70 -18.41 -11.39 6.37
CA LEU A 70 -19.30 -12.37 5.72
C LEU A 70 -18.84 -13.81 5.98
N THR A 71 -17.54 -14.04 6.07
CA THR A 71 -16.95 -15.35 6.39
C THR A 71 -16.80 -15.60 7.89
N LYS A 72 -17.37 -14.75 8.76
CA LYS A 72 -17.29 -14.85 10.22
C LYS A 72 -15.84 -14.94 10.74
N GLY A 73 -14.93 -14.25 10.07
CA GLY A 73 -13.51 -14.20 10.41
C GLY A 73 -12.65 -15.32 9.81
N SER A 74 -13.24 -16.21 9.01
CA SER A 74 -12.51 -17.33 8.39
C SER A 74 -11.56 -16.89 7.27
N VAL A 75 -11.93 -15.85 6.50
CA VAL A 75 -11.15 -15.42 5.33
C VAL A 75 -10.72 -13.96 5.46
N HIS A 76 -9.40 -13.74 5.43
CA HIS A 76 -8.78 -12.42 5.35
C HIS A 76 -8.02 -12.31 4.01
N ALA A 77 -8.66 -11.71 3.01
CA ALA A 77 -8.11 -11.59 1.66
C ALA A 77 -8.59 -10.31 0.96
N THR A 78 -7.84 -9.89 -0.07
CA THR A 78 -8.16 -8.79 -0.99
C THR A 78 -7.84 -9.23 -2.42
N ASP A 79 -8.44 -8.59 -3.41
CA ASP A 79 -8.07 -8.80 -4.80
C ASP A 79 -6.94 -7.85 -5.26
N TYR A 80 -6.34 -8.16 -6.41
CA TYR A 80 -5.24 -7.38 -6.98
C TYR A 80 -5.61 -5.91 -7.25
N SER A 81 -6.87 -5.64 -7.65
CA SER A 81 -7.31 -4.27 -7.95
C SER A 81 -7.34 -3.42 -6.69
N ASN A 82 -7.99 -3.91 -5.62
CA ASN A 82 -8.03 -3.20 -4.34
C ASN A 82 -6.63 -3.09 -3.71
N ALA A 83 -5.81 -4.16 -3.76
CA ALA A 83 -4.43 -4.12 -3.29
C ALA A 83 -3.61 -3.02 -3.96
N SER A 84 -3.74 -2.85 -5.29
CA SER A 84 -2.99 -1.83 -6.04
C SER A 84 -3.30 -0.39 -5.60
N SER A 85 -4.51 -0.14 -5.08
CA SER A 85 -4.94 1.19 -4.62
C SER A 85 -4.32 1.59 -3.27
N THR A 86 -3.80 0.62 -2.51
CA THR A 86 -3.27 0.87 -1.17
C THR A 86 -2.04 1.76 -1.18
N GLY A 87 -1.21 1.64 -2.23
CA GLY A 87 0.08 2.32 -2.35
C GLY A 87 1.27 1.57 -1.72
N ILE A 88 1.08 0.32 -1.27
CA ILE A 88 2.13 -0.56 -0.71
C ILE A 88 2.23 -1.92 -1.41
N PHE A 89 1.45 -2.14 -2.48
CA PHE A 89 1.45 -3.36 -3.26
C PHE A 89 2.38 -3.23 -4.49
N ASP A 90 3.28 -4.19 -4.70
CA ASP A 90 4.09 -4.27 -5.92
C ASP A 90 3.31 -4.99 -7.03
N THR A 91 2.94 -4.23 -8.06
CA THR A 91 2.18 -4.76 -9.21
C THR A 91 3.05 -5.46 -10.26
N TYR A 92 4.38 -5.46 -10.10
CA TYR A 92 5.34 -6.07 -11.04
C TYR A 92 6.03 -7.31 -10.43
N GLN A 93 5.41 -7.93 -9.43
CA GLN A 93 5.79 -9.25 -8.95
C GLN A 93 5.35 -10.35 -9.92
#